data_AF-A0A1C5VQ74-F1
#
_entry.id   AF-A0A1C5VQ74-F1
#
_cell.length_a   1.000
_cell.length_b   1.000
_cell.length_c   1.000
_cell.angle_alpha   90.00
_cell.angle_beta   90.00
_cell.angle_gamma   90.00
#
_symmetry.space_group_name_H-M   'P 1'
#
loop_
_entity.id
_entity.type
_entity.pdbx_description
1 polymer ?
#
loop_
_entity_poly.entity_id
_entity_poly.type
_entity_poly.pdbx_seq_one_letter_code
_entity_poly.pdbx_strand_id
1 'polypeptide(L)'
;MKTMNLLITSREQILAELTEIDSFLNITMSENAEEAVQRGNDLAVYVARTGKLLADAKYWLNEAVKSKVMQTLVETAKNAKATATAINALVNSLCREERYLVDWCERCNRTATHQLSWCVTVISKAKEEMKMAGMYNNKK
;
A
#
# COMPACT_ATOMS: atom_id res chain seq x y z
N MET A 1 -1.07 -31.45 8.72
CA MET A 1 -0.64 -30.04 8.52
C MET A 1 -1.59 -29.17 9.33
N LYS A 2 -1.12 -28.41 10.33
CA LYS A 2 -1.98 -27.47 11.06
C LYS A 2 -2.36 -26.34 10.10
N THR A 3 -3.63 -26.22 9.74
CA THR A 3 -4.11 -25.07 8.98
C THR A 3 -4.00 -23.84 9.87
N MET A 4 -3.13 -22.89 9.51
CA MET A 4 -3.09 -21.59 10.19
C MET A 4 -4.43 -20.88 9.94
N ASN A 5 -5.14 -20.52 11.00
CA ASN A 5 -6.37 -19.75 10.88
C ASN A 5 -6.00 -18.26 10.74
N LEU A 6 -5.75 -17.83 9.51
CA LEU A 6 -5.39 -16.45 9.19
C LEU A 6 -6.64 -15.58 9.13
N LEU A 7 -6.59 -14.42 9.77
CA LEU A 7 -7.63 -13.39 9.64
C LEU A 7 -7.37 -12.54 8.39
N ILE A 8 -7.78 -13.07 7.23
CA ILE A 8 -7.63 -12.43 5.93
C ILE A 8 -8.76 -11.43 5.70
N THR A 9 -8.44 -10.18 5.38
CA THR A 9 -9.43 -9.17 4.94
C THR A 9 -9.96 -9.57 3.57
N SER A 10 -11.28 -9.52 3.36
CA SER A 10 -11.89 -9.85 2.06
C SER A 10 -11.45 -8.89 0.95
N ARG A 11 -11.52 -9.31 -0.32
CA ARG A 11 -11.12 -8.48 -1.47
C ARG A 11 -11.95 -7.19 -1.54
N GLU A 12 -13.23 -7.28 -1.23
CA GLU A 12 -14.17 -6.16 -1.23
C GLU A 12 -13.84 -5.15 -0.12
N GLN A 13 -13.46 -5.64 1.07
CA GLN A 13 -13.00 -4.77 2.16
C GLN A 13 -11.63 -4.15 1.86
N ILE A 14 -10.69 -4.89 1.25
CA ILE A 14 -9.42 -4.32 0.80
C ILE A 14 -9.69 -3.16 -0.16
N LEU A 15 -10.57 -3.35 -1.14
CA LEU A 15 -10.94 -2.31 -2.10
C LEU A 15 -11.55 -1.08 -1.41
N ALA A 16 -12.50 -1.30 -0.49
CA ALA A 16 -13.16 -0.21 0.24
C ALA A 16 -12.15 0.61 1.06
N GLU A 17 -11.32 -0.06 1.85
CA GLU A 17 -10.32 0.61 2.68
C GLU A 17 -9.24 1.32 1.84
N LEU A 18 -8.78 0.72 0.73
CA LEU A 18 -7.85 1.39 -0.18
C LEU A 18 -8.47 2.64 -0.81
N THR A 19 -9.76 2.64 -1.09
CA THR A 19 -10.47 3.82 -1.62
C THR A 19 -10.47 4.96 -0.60
N GLU A 20 -10.76 4.66 0.67
CA GLU A 20 -10.72 5.66 1.75
C GLU A 20 -9.31 6.20 1.97
N ILE A 21 -8.32 5.30 2.03
CA ILE A 21 -6.91 5.68 2.23
C ILE A 21 -6.42 6.52 1.04
N ASP A 22 -6.72 6.12 -0.19
CA ASP A 22 -6.30 6.87 -1.38
C ASP A 22 -6.95 8.26 -1.41
N SER A 23 -8.22 8.37 -1.02
CA SER A 23 -8.88 9.66 -0.89
C SER A 23 -8.14 10.58 0.08
N PHE A 24 -7.72 10.06 1.24
CA PHE A 24 -6.92 10.84 2.21
C PHE A 24 -5.54 11.23 1.66
N LEU A 25 -4.86 10.31 0.96
CA LEU A 25 -3.54 10.54 0.39
C LEU A 25 -3.54 11.59 -0.72
N ASN A 26 -4.68 11.83 -1.39
CA ASN A 26 -4.85 12.87 -2.40
C ASN A 26 -5.19 14.27 -1.82
N ILE A 27 -5.29 14.41 -0.49
CA ILE A 27 -5.47 15.71 0.16
C ILE A 27 -4.11 16.41 0.27
N THR A 28 -4.03 17.66 -0.22
CA THR A 28 -2.84 18.52 -0.05
C THR A 28 -2.71 18.98 1.40
N MET A 29 -1.52 18.83 1.97
CA MET A 29 -1.17 19.34 3.30
C MET A 29 -0.47 20.70 3.19
N SER A 30 -0.74 21.63 4.11
CA SER A 30 0.02 22.88 4.19
C SER A 30 1.41 22.68 4.82
N GLU A 31 2.20 23.77 4.94
CA GLU A 31 3.46 23.76 5.69
C GLU A 31 3.28 24.04 7.20
N ASN A 32 2.04 24.05 7.70
CA ASN A 32 1.78 24.21 9.13
C ASN A 32 2.28 22.98 9.91
N ALA A 33 3.09 23.22 10.95
CA ALA A 33 3.69 22.14 11.73
C ALA A 33 2.70 21.32 12.56
N GLU A 34 1.62 21.94 13.07
CA GLU A 34 0.58 21.26 13.83
C GLU A 34 -0.26 20.35 12.91
N GLU A 35 -0.59 20.84 11.71
CA GLU A 35 -1.23 20.02 10.67
C GLU A 35 -0.33 18.84 10.28
N ALA A 36 0.98 19.06 10.12
CA ALA A 36 1.94 18.00 9.79
C ALA A 36 2.06 16.94 10.89
N VAL A 37 1.94 17.31 12.17
CA VAL A 37 1.89 16.35 13.28
C VAL A 37 0.63 15.50 13.19
N GLN A 38 -0.53 16.13 13.04
CA GLN A 38 -1.80 15.40 12.96
C GLN A 38 -1.83 14.46 11.77
N ARG A 39 -1.47 14.96 10.58
CA ARG A 39 -1.39 14.14 9.36
C ARG A 39 -0.37 13.01 9.51
N GLY A 40 0.76 13.26 10.17
CA GLY A 40 1.77 12.24 10.45
C GLY A 40 1.23 11.07 11.28
N ASN A 41 0.38 11.34 12.28
CA ASN A 41 -0.26 10.30 13.09
C ASN A 41 -1.18 9.41 12.25
N ASP A 42 -2.00 10.02 11.39
CA ASP A 42 -2.91 9.27 10.49
C ASP A 42 -2.11 8.44 9.48
N LEU A 43 -1.06 9.02 8.88
CA LEU A 43 -0.17 8.34 7.93
C LEU A 43 0.52 7.13 8.56
N ALA A 44 0.95 7.20 9.81
CA ALA A 44 1.57 6.07 10.51
C ALA A 44 0.61 4.88 10.62
N VAL A 45 -0.67 5.14 10.93
CA VAL A 45 -1.73 4.11 10.95
C VAL A 45 -1.94 3.54 9.54
N TYR A 46 -1.99 4.39 8.52
CA TYR A 46 -2.18 3.94 7.13
C TYR A 46 -1.00 3.14 6.59
N VAL A 47 0.25 3.45 6.96
CA VAL A 47 1.42 2.63 6.61
C VAL A 47 1.27 1.22 7.17
N ALA A 48 0.92 1.10 8.46
CA ALA A 48 0.70 -0.21 9.08
C ALA A 48 -0.48 -0.95 8.42
N ARG A 49 -1.59 -0.26 8.18
CA ARG A 49 -2.80 -0.88 7.63
C ARG A 49 -2.61 -1.34 6.19
N THR A 50 -2.06 -0.49 5.32
CA THR A 50 -1.77 -0.85 3.92
C THR A 50 -0.75 -2.00 3.82
N GLY A 51 0.20 -2.11 4.76
CA GLY A 51 1.10 -3.26 4.85
C GLY A 51 0.35 -4.58 5.12
N LYS A 52 -0.65 -4.55 6.02
CA LYS A 52 -1.54 -5.70 6.27
C LYS A 52 -2.39 -6.03 5.04
N LEU A 53 -3.03 -5.03 4.43
CA LEU A 53 -3.83 -5.21 3.22
C LEU A 53 -3.02 -5.79 2.06
N LEU A 54 -1.76 -5.38 1.92
CA LEU A 54 -0.84 -5.95 0.92
C LEU A 54 -0.59 -7.44 1.13
N ALA A 55 -0.39 -7.87 2.37
CA ALA A 55 -0.19 -9.28 2.69
C ALA A 55 -1.44 -10.11 2.35
N ASP A 56 -2.62 -9.59 2.66
CA ASP A 56 -3.89 -10.24 2.33
C ASP A 56 -4.19 -10.26 0.83
N ALA A 57 -3.91 -9.17 0.11
CA ALA A 57 -4.05 -9.11 -1.34
C ALA A 57 -3.13 -10.15 -2.02
N LYS A 58 -1.89 -10.30 -1.53
CA LYS A 58 -0.96 -11.34 -1.98
C LYS A 58 -1.49 -12.74 -1.66
N TYR A 59 -2.16 -12.93 -0.52
CA TYR A 59 -2.83 -14.18 -0.20
C TYR A 59 -3.92 -14.51 -1.23
N TRP A 60 -4.82 -13.57 -1.52
CA TRP A 60 -5.89 -13.78 -2.52
C TRP A 60 -5.35 -14.07 -3.92
N LEU A 61 -4.32 -13.33 -4.35
CA LEU A 61 -3.65 -13.59 -5.62
C LEU A 61 -3.09 -15.02 -5.67
N ASN A 62 -2.44 -15.46 -4.60
CA ASN A 62 -1.88 -16.81 -4.52
C ASN A 62 -2.98 -17.88 -4.53
N GLU A 63 -4.10 -17.68 -3.86
CA GLU A 63 -5.24 -18.61 -3.89
C GLU A 63 -5.87 -18.68 -5.30
N ALA A 64 -6.04 -17.54 -5.98
CA ALA A 64 -6.54 -17.50 -7.35
C ALA A 64 -5.63 -18.26 -8.31
N VAL A 65 -4.30 -18.03 -8.21
CA VAL A 65 -3.29 -18.72 -9.02
C VAL A 65 -3.24 -20.23 -8.71
N LYS A 66 -3.43 -20.62 -7.45
CA LYS A 66 -3.40 -22.04 -7.03
C LYS A 66 -4.72 -22.77 -7.24
N SER A 67 -5.80 -22.08 -7.63
CA SER A 67 -7.09 -22.72 -7.85
C SER A 67 -6.98 -23.89 -8.83
N LYS A 68 -7.73 -24.98 -8.58
CA LYS A 68 -7.69 -26.19 -9.44
C LYS A 68 -7.97 -25.85 -10.90
N VAL A 69 -8.92 -24.94 -11.14
CA VAL A 69 -9.25 -24.45 -12.49
C VAL A 69 -8.04 -23.80 -13.16
N MET A 70 -7.32 -22.91 -12.45
CA MET A 70 -6.11 -22.28 -12.96
C MET A 70 -5.02 -23.31 -13.27
N GLN A 71 -4.80 -24.27 -12.38
CA GLN A 71 -3.80 -25.31 -12.58
C GLN A 71 -4.09 -26.15 -13.83
N THR A 72 -5.34 -26.57 -14.03
CA THR A 72 -5.77 -27.30 -15.23
C THR A 72 -5.62 -26.48 -16.50
N LEU A 73 -5.94 -25.17 -16.46
CA LEU A 73 -5.73 -24.27 -17.60
C LEU A 73 -4.25 -24.15 -17.96
N VAL A 74 -3.38 -23.98 -16.96
CA VAL A 74 -1.93 -23.90 -17.14
C VAL A 74 -1.38 -25.22 -17.71
N GLU A 75 -1.83 -26.36 -17.21
CA GLU A 75 -1.43 -27.67 -17.72
C GLU A 75 -1.88 -27.90 -19.17
N THR A 76 -3.11 -27.50 -19.50
CA THR A 76 -3.63 -27.58 -20.86
C THR A 76 -2.82 -26.71 -21.83
N ALA A 77 -2.49 -25.47 -21.44
CA ALA A 77 -1.66 -24.58 -22.24
C ALA A 77 -0.24 -25.15 -22.44
N LYS A 78 0.35 -25.79 -21.42
CA LYS A 78 1.63 -26.50 -21.53
C LYS A 78 1.55 -27.66 -22.52
N ASN A 79 0.49 -28.47 -22.45
CA ASN A 79 0.26 -29.59 -23.36
C ASN A 79 0.07 -29.12 -24.82
N ALA A 80 -0.51 -27.93 -25.01
CA ALA A 80 -0.61 -27.26 -26.30
C ALA A 80 0.72 -26.62 -26.79
N LYS A 81 1.84 -26.83 -26.07
CA LYS A 81 3.17 -26.25 -26.36
C LYS A 81 3.19 -24.71 -26.35
N ALA A 82 2.31 -24.06 -25.58
CA ALA A 82 2.37 -22.62 -25.39
C ALA A 82 3.68 -22.21 -24.70
N THR A 83 4.21 -21.04 -25.05
CA THR A 83 5.45 -20.52 -24.42
C THR A 83 5.19 -20.14 -22.97
N ALA A 84 6.24 -20.20 -22.14
CA ALA A 84 6.15 -19.77 -20.74
C ALA A 84 5.66 -18.31 -20.62
N THR A 85 6.08 -17.43 -21.55
CA THR A 85 5.61 -16.05 -21.62
C THR A 85 4.11 -15.95 -21.90
N ALA A 86 3.57 -16.75 -22.84
CA ALA A 86 2.15 -16.76 -23.14
C ALA A 86 1.32 -17.29 -21.96
N ILE A 87 1.80 -18.34 -21.28
CA ILE A 87 1.15 -18.89 -20.07
C ILE A 87 1.14 -17.84 -18.95
N ASN A 88 2.25 -17.16 -18.70
CA ASN A 88 2.31 -16.12 -17.68
C ASN A 88 1.41 -14.93 -18.02
N ALA A 89 1.33 -14.53 -19.28
CA ALA A 89 0.40 -13.50 -19.73
C ALA A 89 -1.06 -13.91 -19.49
N LEU A 90 -1.41 -15.18 -19.74
CA LEU A 90 -2.73 -15.72 -19.47
C LEU A 90 -3.06 -15.69 -17.96
N VAL A 91 -2.16 -16.21 -17.11
CA VAL A 91 -2.34 -16.21 -15.65
C VAL A 91 -2.50 -14.79 -15.13
N ASN A 92 -1.66 -13.86 -15.57
CA ASN A 92 -1.75 -12.45 -15.18
C ASN A 92 -3.08 -11.81 -15.62
N SER A 93 -3.58 -12.15 -16.81
CA SER A 93 -4.87 -11.65 -17.32
C SER A 93 -6.05 -12.17 -16.51
N LEU A 94 -6.02 -13.45 -16.14
CA LEU A 94 -7.08 -14.09 -15.38
C LEU A 94 -7.11 -13.64 -13.90
N CYS A 95 -5.95 -13.35 -13.30
CA CYS A 95 -5.84 -12.84 -11.93
C CYS A 95 -5.73 -11.31 -11.88
N ARG A 96 -6.31 -10.61 -12.85
CA ARG A 96 -6.15 -9.14 -13.00
C ARG A 96 -6.65 -8.35 -11.79
N GLU A 97 -7.72 -8.80 -11.15
CA GLU A 97 -8.35 -8.09 -10.03
C GLU A 97 -7.50 -8.21 -8.77
N GLU A 98 -7.05 -9.41 -8.42
CA GLU A 98 -6.16 -9.64 -7.28
C GLU A 98 -4.81 -8.94 -7.48
N ARG A 99 -4.29 -8.96 -8.71
CA ARG A 99 -3.05 -8.25 -9.04
C ARG A 99 -3.22 -6.74 -8.90
N TYR A 100 -4.34 -6.18 -9.35
CA TYR A 100 -4.66 -4.78 -9.16
C TYR A 100 -4.69 -4.39 -7.68
N LEU A 101 -5.31 -5.21 -6.81
CA LEU A 101 -5.33 -4.95 -5.37
C LEU A 101 -3.92 -4.97 -4.75
N VAL A 102 -3.07 -5.91 -5.17
CA VAL A 102 -1.65 -5.96 -4.73
C VAL A 102 -0.93 -4.68 -5.12
N ASP A 103 -0.98 -4.31 -6.40
CA ASP A 103 -0.29 -3.14 -6.93
C ASP A 103 -0.79 -1.84 -6.28
N TRP A 104 -2.10 -1.74 -6.01
CA TRP A 104 -2.68 -0.58 -5.34
C TRP A 104 -2.28 -0.51 -3.85
N CYS A 105 -2.27 -1.64 -3.14
CA CYS A 105 -1.74 -1.69 -1.77
C CYS A 105 -0.28 -1.20 -1.71
N GLU A 106 0.58 -1.65 -2.64
CA GLU A 106 1.98 -1.21 -2.71
C GLU A 106 2.10 0.29 -2.99
N ARG A 107 1.27 0.82 -3.90
CA ARG A 107 1.22 2.26 -4.20
C ARG A 107 0.81 3.07 -2.97
N CYS A 108 -0.31 2.73 -2.32
CA CYS A 108 -0.80 3.46 -1.15
C CYS A 108 0.21 3.41 0.01
N ASN A 109 0.82 2.24 0.27
CA ASN A 109 1.83 2.09 1.32
C ASN A 109 3.06 2.98 1.05
N ARG A 110 3.56 2.98 -0.18
CA ARG A 110 4.70 3.81 -0.59
C ARG A 110 4.38 5.29 -0.47
N THR A 111 3.22 5.71 -0.97
CA THR A 111 2.78 7.11 -0.87
C THR A 111 2.65 7.56 0.59
N ALA A 112 2.01 6.76 1.45
CA ALA A 112 1.87 7.06 2.87
C ALA A 112 3.24 7.20 3.56
N THR A 113 4.18 6.32 3.23
CA THR A 113 5.56 6.35 3.76
C THR A 113 6.30 7.64 3.38
N HIS A 114 6.21 8.05 2.11
CA HIS A 114 6.86 9.27 1.64
C HIS A 114 6.17 10.53 2.20
N GLN A 115 4.84 10.56 2.28
CA GLN A 115 4.13 11.66 2.90
C GLN A 115 4.45 11.77 4.40
N LEU A 116 4.64 10.65 5.11
CA LEU A 116 5.06 10.67 6.51
C LEU A 116 6.45 11.28 6.66
N SER A 117 7.37 10.93 5.76
CA SER A 117 8.70 11.54 5.72
C SER A 117 8.64 13.04 5.44
N TRP A 118 7.72 13.48 4.56
CA TRP A 118 7.48 14.90 4.32
C TRP A 118 6.97 15.64 5.57
N CYS A 119 6.05 15.03 6.33
CA CYS A 119 5.57 15.60 7.60
C CYS A 119 6.73 15.82 8.58
N VAL A 120 7.66 14.86 8.69
CA VAL A 120 8.86 14.99 9.52
C VAL A 120 9.74 16.15 9.07
N THR A 121 9.89 16.36 7.75
CA THR A 121 10.63 17.50 7.18
C THR A 121 9.99 18.84 7.56
N VAL A 122 8.66 18.97 7.43
CA VAL A 122 7.92 20.20 7.80
C VAL A 122 8.08 20.51 9.29
N ILE A 123 7.95 19.50 10.15
CA ILE A 123 8.15 19.67 11.60
C ILE A 123 9.58 20.08 11.91
N SER A 124 10.56 19.54 11.21
CA SER A 124 11.99 19.87 11.40
C SER A 124 12.29 21.30 10.97
N LYS A 125 11.73 21.75 9.83
CA LYS A 125 11.81 23.15 9.38
C LYS A 125 11.27 24.10 10.45
N ALA A 126 10.07 23.84 10.97
CA ALA A 126 9.45 24.69 12.00
C ALA A 126 10.28 24.75 13.30
N LYS A 127 10.88 23.64 13.73
CA LYS A 127 11.78 23.61 14.89
C LYS A 127 13.01 24.49 14.71
N GLU A 128 13.64 24.45 13.53
CA GLU A 128 14.81 25.29 13.25
C GLU A 128 14.43 26.77 13.12
N GLU A 129 13.28 27.09 12.52
CA GLU A 129 12.77 28.48 12.47
C GLU A 129 12.54 29.07 13.87
N MET A 130 11.92 28.30 14.79
CA MET A 130 11.73 28.71 16.18
C MET A 130 13.05 28.94 16.92
N LYS A 131 14.03 28.05 16.71
CA LYS A 131 15.36 28.17 17.30
C LYS A 131 16.08 29.42 16.82
N MET A 132 16.04 29.71 15.51
CA MET A 132 16.64 30.90 14.92
C MET A 132 15.99 32.19 15.44
N ALA A 133 14.66 32.21 15.59
CA ALA A 133 13.94 33.34 16.16
C ALA A 133 14.33 33.60 17.63
N GLY A 134 14.46 32.54 18.44
CA GLY A 134 14.92 32.65 19.83
C GLY A 134 16.37 33.16 19.94
N MET A 135 17.26 32.73 19.04
CA MET A 135 18.64 33.21 19.00
C MET A 135 18.75 34.69 18.60
N TYR A 136 17.88 35.18 17.72
CA TYR A 136 17.84 36.60 17.35
C TYR A 136 17.36 37.49 18.51
N ASN A 137 16.37 37.02 19.28
CA ASN A 137 15.86 37.74 20.45
C ASN A 137 16.86 37.82 21.60
N ASN A 138 17.72 36.81 21.77
CA ASN A 138 18.78 36.80 22.80
C ASN A 138 20.03 37.64 22.44
N LYS A 139 20.11 38.17 21.21
CA LYS A 139 21.22 39.03 20.74
C LYS A 139 20.89 40.54 20.79
N LYS A 140 19.67 40.90 21.20
CA LYS A 140 19.25 42.28 21.48
C LYS A 140 19.25 42.50 22.99
#